data_AF-A0AAV2ZWY9-F1
#
_entry.id   AF-A0AAV2ZWY9-F1
#
_cell.length_a   1.000
_cell.length_b   1.000
_cell.length_c   1.000
_cell.angle_alpha   90.00
_cell.angle_beta   90.00
_cell.angle_gamma   90.00
#
_symmetry.space_group_name_H-M   'P 1'
#
loop_
_entity.id
_entity.type
_entity.pdbx_description
1 polymer ?
#
loop_
_entity_poly.entity_id
_entity_poly.type
_entity_poly.pdbx_seq_one_letter_code
_entity_poly.pdbx_strand_id
1 'polypeptide(L)'
;MAETREQRILQFVLQNAVRGNPQSVLDQIDKYCREKEWAMNVGDEKGLILDNVLQETNPSLVLELGTYCGYSAIRIARLLKPGALLFTIEINQANADVARQMIEFAGVKDKVHLVY
;
A
#
# COMPACT_ATOMS: atom_id res chain seq x y z
N MET A 1 19.80 -14.53 -8.26
CA MET A 1 19.33 -13.27 -8.89
C MET A 1 19.37 -12.19 -7.82
N ALA A 2 19.73 -10.96 -8.18
CA ALA A 2 19.69 -9.85 -7.23
C ALA A 2 18.23 -9.55 -6.84
N GLU A 3 18.03 -9.16 -5.58
CA GLU A 3 16.72 -8.75 -5.05
C GLU A 3 16.18 -7.55 -5.85
N THR A 4 14.87 -7.49 -6.12
CA THR A 4 14.26 -6.35 -6.82
C THR A 4 14.10 -5.14 -5.89
N ARG A 5 13.83 -3.95 -6.44
CA ARG A 5 13.55 -2.75 -5.63
C ARG A 5 12.33 -2.96 -4.74
N GLU A 6 11.30 -3.60 -5.27
CA GLU A 6 10.03 -3.87 -4.60
C GLU A 6 10.24 -4.81 -3.41
N GLN A 7 11.07 -5.84 -3.59
CA GLN A 7 11.47 -6.74 -2.52
C GLN A 7 12.29 -6.01 -1.43
N ARG A 8 13.23 -5.13 -1.81
CA ARG A 8 13.99 -4.33 -0.83
C ARG A 8 13.10 -3.38 -0.02
N ILE A 9 12.10 -2.76 -0.65
CA ILE A 9 11.11 -1.92 0.06
C ILE A 9 10.36 -2.77 1.08
N LEU A 10 9.88 -3.95 0.69
CA LEU A 10 9.21 -4.87 1.60
C LEU A 10 10.09 -5.25 2.79
N GLN A 11 11.34 -5.66 2.55
CA GLN A 11 12.27 -6.02 3.63
C GLN A 11 12.51 -4.85 4.58
N PHE A 12 12.68 -3.64 4.05
CA PHE A 12 12.84 -2.44 4.87
C PHE A 12 11.62 -2.20 5.75
N VAL A 13 10.41 -2.33 5.21
CA VAL A 13 9.17 -2.21 6.00
C VAL A 13 9.09 -3.28 7.08
N LEU A 14 9.32 -4.56 6.75
CA LEU A 14 9.23 -5.66 7.70
C LEU A 14 10.19 -5.50 8.90
N GLN A 15 11.34 -4.86 8.68
CA GLN A 15 12.35 -4.63 9.71
C GLN A 15 12.09 -3.38 10.57
N ASN A 16 11.39 -2.36 10.03
CA ASN A 16 11.34 -1.04 10.65
C ASN A 16 9.92 -0.55 10.99
N ALA A 17 8.87 -1.13 10.40
CA ALA A 17 7.49 -0.75 10.64
C ALA A 17 6.83 -1.61 11.72
N VAL A 18 5.74 -1.11 12.30
CA VAL A 18 4.94 -1.83 13.29
C VAL A 18 3.88 -2.67 12.59
N ARG A 19 3.89 -3.99 12.82
CA ARG A 19 2.89 -4.91 12.30
C ARG A 19 1.49 -4.52 12.75
N GLY A 20 0.52 -4.50 11.83
CA GLY A 20 -0.86 -4.09 12.09
C GLY A 20 -1.07 -2.59 12.18
N ASN A 21 -0.05 -1.77 11.87
CA ASN A 21 -0.16 -0.31 11.83
C ASN A 21 0.06 0.21 10.40
N PRO A 22 -1.01 0.51 9.65
CA PRO A 22 -0.92 1.01 8.27
C PRO A 22 -0.10 2.29 8.14
N GLN A 23 -0.20 3.21 9.10
CA GLN A 23 0.52 4.48 9.06
C GLN A 23 2.03 4.25 9.17
N SER A 24 2.45 3.40 10.12
CA SER A 24 3.86 3.05 10.28
C SER A 24 4.44 2.42 9.01
N VAL A 25 3.67 1.59 8.30
CA VAL A 25 4.07 1.01 7.02
C VAL A 25 4.29 2.09 5.96
N LEU A 26 3.34 3.00 5.79
CA LEU A 26 3.45 4.10 4.83
C LEU A 26 4.65 4.99 5.12
N ASP A 27 4.87 5.35 6.38
CA ASP A 27 5.99 6.19 6.81
C ASP A 27 7.33 5.52 6.48
N GLN A 28 7.47 4.20 6.66
CA GLN A 28 8.69 3.48 6.32
C GLN A 28 8.90 3.32 4.81
N ILE A 29 7.83 3.15 4.01
CA ILE A 29 7.95 3.15 2.55
C ILE A 29 8.43 4.52 2.07
N ASP A 30 7.82 5.60 2.56
CA ASP A 30 8.19 6.97 2.18
C ASP A 30 9.62 7.30 2.62
N LYS A 31 10.02 6.89 3.83
CA LYS A 31 11.41 7.03 4.30
C LYS A 31 12.39 6.32 3.38
N TYR A 32 12.15 5.05 3.05
CA TYR A 32 13.01 4.28 2.16
C TYR A 32 13.13 4.97 0.79
N CYS A 33 12.00 5.40 0.23
CA CYS A 33 11.97 5.98 -1.11
C CYS A 33 12.65 7.35 -1.20
N ARG A 34 12.69 8.10 -0.09
CA ARG A 34 13.42 9.37 0.00
C ARG A 34 14.91 9.19 0.27
N GLU A 35 15.28 8.26 1.14
CA GLU A 35 16.66 8.15 1.65
C GLU A 35 17.53 7.11 0.93
N LYS A 36 16.92 6.12 0.26
CA LYS A 36 17.64 4.96 -0.29
C LYS A 36 17.50 4.84 -1.80
N GLU A 37 16.27 4.64 -2.27
CA GLU A 37 16.03 4.36 -3.68
C GLU A 37 14.63 4.84 -4.08
N TRP A 38 14.56 5.73 -5.07
CA TRP A 38 13.28 6.23 -5.56
C TRP A 38 12.41 5.11 -6.15
N ALA A 39 11.11 5.17 -5.86
CA ALA A 39 10.10 4.27 -6.40
C ALA A 39 8.85 5.05 -6.79
N MET A 40 8.06 4.47 -7.71
CA MET A 40 6.88 5.10 -8.30
C MET A 40 5.62 5.09 -7.40
N ASN A 41 5.80 5.13 -6.08
CA ASN A 41 4.67 5.27 -5.15
C ASN A 41 4.03 6.65 -5.32
N VAL A 42 2.74 6.78 -4.98
CA VAL A 42 2.04 8.07 -5.04
C VAL A 42 2.69 9.13 -4.14
N GLY A 43 3.31 8.70 -3.05
CA GLY A 43 3.99 9.57 -2.08
C GLY A 43 3.03 10.26 -1.13
N ASP A 44 3.58 10.88 -0.08
CA ASP A 44 2.81 11.46 1.01
C ASP A 44 2.03 12.71 0.61
N GLU A 45 2.64 13.62 -0.17
CA GLU A 45 1.99 14.87 -0.59
C GLU A 45 0.71 14.62 -1.40
N LYS A 46 0.80 13.86 -2.50
CA LYS A 46 -0.37 13.48 -3.29
C LYS A 46 -1.29 12.53 -2.53
N GLY A 47 -0.74 11.74 -1.63
CA GLY A 47 -1.51 10.87 -0.77
C GLY A 47 -2.46 11.64 0.16
N LEU A 48 -2.11 12.87 0.60
CA LEU A 48 -3.02 13.70 1.40
C LEU A 48 -4.26 14.11 0.61
N ILE A 49 -4.09 14.37 -0.70
CA ILE A 49 -5.21 14.66 -1.60
C ILE A 49 -6.13 13.44 -1.70
N LEU A 50 -5.55 12.25 -1.87
CA LEU A 50 -6.31 10.99 -1.89
C LEU A 50 -7.05 10.75 -0.58
N ASP A 51 -6.40 11.01 0.56
CA ASP A 51 -7.01 10.85 1.88
C ASP A 51 -8.24 11.75 2.05
N ASN A 52 -8.13 13.01 1.63
CA ASN A 52 -9.24 13.97 1.68
C ASN A 52 -10.41 13.51 0.82
N VAL A 53 -10.14 13.06 -0.42
CA VAL A 53 -11.20 12.55 -1.32
C VAL A 53 -11.92 11.34 -0.71
N LEU A 54 -11.19 10.41 -0.07
CA LEU A 54 -11.80 9.25 0.59
C LEU A 54 -12.66 9.63 1.79
N GLN A 55 -12.22 10.61 2.58
CA GLN A 55 -12.97 11.10 3.73
C GLN A 55 -14.24 11.85 3.30
N GLU A 56 -14.15 12.69 2.27
CA GLU A 56 -15.26 13.46 1.73
C GLU A 56 -16.32 12.58 1.06
N THR A 57 -15.88 11.61 0.26
CA THR A 57 -16.80 10.76 -0.53
C THR A 57 -17.28 9.53 0.24
N ASN A 58 -16.55 9.09 1.26
CA ASN A 58 -16.87 7.94 2.11
C ASN A 58 -17.35 6.70 1.31
N PRO A 59 -16.52 6.18 0.38
CA PRO A 59 -16.95 5.15 -0.54
C PRO A 59 -17.18 3.81 0.16
N SER A 60 -18.17 3.05 -0.33
CA SER A 60 -18.37 1.64 0.07
C SER A 60 -17.56 0.65 -0.78
N LEU A 61 -17.13 1.08 -1.97
CA LEU A 61 -16.35 0.27 -2.90
C LEU A 61 -15.36 1.16 -3.65
N VAL A 62 -14.10 0.75 -3.71
CA VAL A 62 -13.03 1.43 -4.47
C VAL A 62 -12.39 0.43 -5.44
N LEU A 63 -12.06 0.91 -6.64
CA LEU A 63 -11.24 0.19 -7.61
C LEU A 63 -9.91 0.93 -7.81
N GLU A 64 -8.81 0.22 -7.66
CA GLU A 64 -7.46 0.68 -7.96
C GLU A 64 -6.89 -0.09 -9.16
N LEU A 65 -6.31 0.63 -10.11
CA LEU A 65 -5.64 0.07 -11.29
C LEU A 65 -4.13 0.30 -11.15
N GLY A 66 -3.39 -0.77 -10.87
CA GLY A 66 -1.96 -0.75 -10.55
C GLY A 66 -1.71 -0.75 -9.05
N THR A 67 -1.42 -1.93 -8.48
CA THR A 67 -1.13 -2.09 -7.04
C THR A 67 0.32 -1.80 -6.69
N TYR A 68 1.27 -2.14 -7.58
CA TYR A 68 2.71 -2.09 -7.35
C TYR A 68 3.11 -2.74 -6.02
N CYS A 69 3.74 -2.00 -5.08
CA CYS A 69 4.11 -2.51 -3.76
C CYS A 69 2.99 -2.44 -2.71
N GLY A 70 1.77 -2.00 -3.08
CA GLY A 70 0.62 -1.88 -2.17
C GLY A 70 0.55 -0.58 -1.37
N TYR A 71 1.37 0.44 -1.66
CA TYR A 71 1.37 1.72 -0.93
C TYR A 71 -0.01 2.40 -0.95
N SER A 72 -0.56 2.62 -2.14
CA SER A 72 -1.85 3.29 -2.30
C SER A 72 -3.01 2.39 -1.83
N ALA A 73 -2.93 1.07 -2.03
CA ALA A 73 -3.89 0.13 -1.48
C ALA A 73 -4.01 0.22 0.05
N ILE A 74 -2.88 0.24 0.77
CA ILE A 74 -2.85 0.38 2.23
C ILE A 74 -3.37 1.75 2.66
N ARG A 75 -2.99 2.81 1.92
CA ARG A 75 -3.44 4.17 2.16
C ARG A 75 -4.96 4.31 2.01
N ILE A 76 -5.55 3.71 1.00
CA ILE A 76 -7.00 3.68 0.80
C ILE A 76 -7.65 2.86 1.94
N ALA A 77 -7.21 1.62 2.14
CA ALA A 77 -7.85 0.68 3.05
C ALA A 77 -7.85 1.12 4.52
N ARG A 78 -6.84 1.90 4.96
CA ARG A 78 -6.81 2.44 6.33
C ARG A 78 -7.95 3.44 6.60
N LEU A 79 -8.48 4.10 5.57
CA LEU A 79 -9.54 5.11 5.67
C LEU A 79 -10.94 4.57 5.37
N LEU A 80 -11.05 3.37 4.78
CA LEU A 80 -12.34 2.74 4.51
C LEU A 80 -13.08 2.38 5.81
N LYS A 81 -14.38 2.67 5.86
CA LYS A 81 -15.27 2.28 6.97
C LYS A 81 -15.48 0.76 7.02
N PRO A 82 -15.92 0.21 8.17
CA PRO A 82 -16.31 -1.20 8.24
C PRO A 82 -17.31 -1.58 7.16
N GLY A 83 -17.07 -2.70 6.47
CA GLY A 83 -17.89 -3.19 5.37
C GLY A 83 -17.56 -2.59 3.99
N ALA A 84 -16.77 -1.52 3.91
CA ALA A 84 -16.28 -1.00 2.64
C ALA A 84 -15.07 -1.82 2.14
N LEU A 85 -14.97 -1.96 0.82
CA LEU A 85 -13.98 -2.82 0.16
C LEU A 85 -13.15 -2.06 -0.87
N LEU A 86 -11.89 -2.47 -1.01
CA LEU A 86 -11.00 -2.09 -2.09
C LEU A 86 -10.73 -3.31 -2.98
N PHE A 87 -10.93 -3.17 -4.29
CA PHE A 87 -10.36 -4.06 -5.29
C PHE A 87 -9.16 -3.39 -5.91
N THR A 88 -8.02 -4.07 -5.95
CA THR A 88 -6.80 -3.56 -6.57
C THR A 88 -6.28 -4.56 -7.59
N ILE A 89 -5.94 -4.07 -8.77
CA ILE A 89 -5.53 -4.90 -9.91
C ILE A 89 -4.04 -4.68 -10.19
N GLU A 90 -3.27 -5.76 -10.22
CA GLU A 90 -1.86 -5.76 -10.59
C GLU A 90 -1.60 -6.76 -11.73
N ILE A 91 -0.74 -6.40 -12.68
CA ILE A 91 -0.43 -7.24 -13.84
C ILE A 91 0.93 -7.95 -13.73
N ASN A 92 1.83 -7.50 -12.83
CA ASN A 92 3.09 -8.19 -12.51
C ASN A 92 3.06 -9.04 -11.21
N GLN A 93 3.35 -10.34 -11.31
CA GLN A 93 3.13 -11.32 -10.22
C GLN A 93 4.03 -11.03 -9.04
N ALA A 94 5.28 -10.66 -9.33
CA ALA A 94 6.25 -10.35 -8.29
C ALA A 94 5.81 -9.11 -7.48
N ASN A 95 5.22 -8.11 -8.15
CA ASN A 95 4.64 -6.95 -7.47
C ASN A 95 3.43 -7.34 -6.62
N ALA A 96 2.52 -8.16 -7.18
CA ALA A 96 1.36 -8.66 -6.43
C ALA A 96 1.77 -9.45 -5.19
N ASP A 97 2.81 -10.29 -5.27
CA ASP A 97 3.33 -11.05 -4.13
C ASP A 97 3.92 -10.15 -3.05
N VAL A 98 4.61 -9.08 -3.45
CA VAL A 98 5.09 -8.03 -2.53
C VAL A 98 3.91 -7.30 -1.89
N ALA A 99 2.93 -6.86 -2.68
CA ALA A 99 1.77 -6.14 -2.20
C ALA A 99 0.93 -6.97 -1.22
N ARG A 100 0.71 -8.27 -1.50
CA ARG A 100 0.00 -9.18 -0.58
C ARG A 100 0.65 -9.20 0.81
N GLN A 101 1.98 -9.33 0.86
CA GLN A 101 2.73 -9.31 2.11
C GLN A 101 2.64 -7.96 2.81
N MET A 102 2.74 -6.86 2.05
CA MET A 102 2.63 -5.50 2.59
C MET A 102 1.24 -5.24 3.20
N ILE A 103 0.18 -5.64 2.48
CA ILE A 103 -1.23 -5.51 2.88
C ILE A 103 -1.51 -6.33 4.14
N GLU A 104 -1.01 -7.57 4.21
CA GLU A 104 -1.15 -8.41 5.39
C GLU A 104 -0.37 -7.84 6.58
N PHE A 105 0.87 -7.40 6.38
CA PHE A 105 1.68 -6.81 7.43
C PHE A 105 1.07 -5.52 7.97
N ALA A 106 0.48 -4.68 7.12
CA ALA A 106 -0.24 -3.47 7.51
C ALA A 106 -1.53 -3.76 8.28
N GLY A 107 -2.07 -4.99 8.24
CA GLY A 107 -3.27 -5.37 8.97
C GLY A 107 -4.57 -4.91 8.29
N VAL A 108 -4.56 -4.68 6.97
CA VAL A 108 -5.74 -4.22 6.21
C VAL A 108 -6.30 -5.26 5.24
N LYS A 109 -5.80 -6.50 5.31
CA LYS A 109 -6.15 -7.57 4.36
C LYS A 109 -7.66 -7.83 4.23
N ASP A 110 -8.41 -7.68 5.32
CA ASP A 110 -9.86 -7.97 5.32
C ASP A 110 -10.67 -6.95 4.50
N LYS A 111 -10.06 -5.82 4.12
CA LYS A 111 -10.68 -4.79 3.29
C LYS A 111 -10.19 -4.80 1.84
N VAL A 112 -9.14 -5.57 1.52
CA VAL A 112 -8.44 -5.47 0.23
C VAL A 112 -8.50 -6.79 -0.53
N HIS A 113 -9.07 -6.74 -1.72
CA HIS A 113 -9.10 -7.84 -2.69
C HIS A 113 -8.12 -7.54 -3.82
N LEU A 114 -6.95 -8.20 -3.79
CA LEU A 114 -5.95 -8.09 -4.84
C LEU A 114 -6.24 -9.10 -5.96
N VAL A 115 -6.45 -8.59 -7.18
CA VAL A 115 -6.65 -9.37 -8.40
C VAL A 115 -5.36 -9.34 -9.22
N TYR A 116 -4.90 -10.52 -9.62
CA TYR A 116 -3.63 -10.74 -10.32
C TYR A 116 -3.78 -11.82 -11.39
#